data_AF-A0A6G6K6Y7-F1
#
_entry.id   AF-A0A6G6K6Y7-F1
#
_cell.length_a   1.000
_cell.length_b   1.000
_cell.length_c   1.000
_cell.angle_alpha   90.00
_cell.angle_beta   90.00
_cell.angle_gamma   90.00
#
_symmetry.space_group_name_H-M   'P 1'
#
loop_
_entity.id
_entity.type
_entity.pdbx_description
1 polymer ?
#
loop_
_entity_poly.entity_id
_entity_poly.type
_entity_poly.pdbx_seq_one_letter_code
_entity_poly.pdbx_strand_id
1 'polypeptide(L)'
;MRNLFAATPLTLFLAMGMPGLVEVRAGETPTVPKAEAVPESVLQNPAGPSVVETRRAIVAVPQQDATPGIYEAVVSGDAELVDKLLRSGISAQFVTPSGDTPLCLALRNSRPDIAINLVLHGADPNTPGLGKHTPVALASLRRHPTLLQILLEAGGDPNKSFGNPASNEFLTLVPDGYLRSEMKREHRVTPLMAASARGDVEAVTLLLKHGADKDIATQPRYRYALNFAADRRYLYVMRLLLGRSPETEPHILITVNLREQKAKLEVEGKLVLQTKISTGRQGYETPAGRYVITNKYKDWTSTIYKVPMPYFLRLNCGAIGLHSGYVTGRPASHGCIRLPHEMAKKFYSMTTVGDEVIIEH
;
A
#
# COMPACT_ATOMS: atom_id res chain seq x y z
N MET A 1 -26.28 5.85 22.37
CA MET A 1 -27.24 4.80 21.97
C MET A 1 -27.45 4.88 20.46
N ARG A 2 -27.17 3.76 19.76
CA ARG A 2 -27.67 3.29 18.45
C ARG A 2 -27.63 4.26 17.25
N ASN A 3 -26.71 4.05 16.30
CA ASN A 3 -26.78 3.18 15.10
C ASN A 3 -27.81 3.62 14.06
N LEU A 4 -27.31 4.04 12.89
CA LEU A 4 -27.93 3.75 11.59
C LEU A 4 -26.81 3.59 10.54
N PHE A 5 -26.86 2.42 9.90
CA PHE A 5 -25.90 1.86 8.96
C PHE A 5 -25.83 2.66 7.65
N ALA A 6 -24.61 2.92 7.18
CA ALA A 6 -24.34 3.26 5.79
C ALA A 6 -23.95 1.96 5.06
N ALA A 7 -24.70 1.60 4.02
CA ALA A 7 -24.39 0.48 3.14
C ALA A 7 -23.16 0.80 2.26
N THR A 8 -22.23 -0.14 2.18
CA THR A 8 -21.05 -0.14 1.30
C THR A 8 -21.45 -0.56 -0.13
N PRO A 9 -20.90 0.06 -1.19
CA PRO A 9 -21.20 -0.35 -2.57
C PRO A 9 -20.22 -1.44 -3.02
N LEU A 10 -20.66 -2.70 -3.06
CA LEU A 10 -20.04 -3.77 -3.84
C LEU A 10 -21.00 -4.32 -4.92
N THR A 11 -21.85 -3.45 -5.46
CA THR A 11 -22.88 -3.88 -6.43
C THR A 11 -22.96 -2.90 -7.59
N LEU A 12 -21.92 -2.87 -8.42
CA LEU A 12 -22.02 -2.31 -9.77
C LEU A 12 -21.02 -2.96 -10.72
N PHE A 13 -21.15 -4.26 -10.94
CA PHE A 13 -20.50 -4.92 -12.08
C PHE A 13 -21.39 -6.07 -12.57
N LEU A 14 -22.51 -5.74 -13.22
CA LEU A 14 -23.27 -6.61 -14.14
C LEU A 14 -24.52 -5.86 -14.64
N ALA A 15 -24.35 -4.99 -15.64
CA ALA A 15 -25.47 -4.50 -16.45
C ALA A 15 -24.98 -3.88 -17.78
N MET A 16 -24.50 -4.71 -18.70
CA MET A 16 -24.40 -4.36 -20.13
C MET A 16 -24.94 -5.56 -20.92
N GLY A 17 -26.17 -5.42 -21.42
CA GLY A 17 -26.80 -6.40 -22.31
C GLY A 17 -28.31 -6.53 -22.11
N MET A 18 -29.10 -5.65 -22.74
CA MET A 18 -30.50 -5.94 -23.09
C MET A 18 -30.59 -6.20 -24.61
N PRO A 19 -31.60 -6.94 -25.11
CA PRO A 19 -32.86 -6.27 -25.42
C PRO A 19 -34.12 -7.07 -25.07
N GLY A 20 -35.18 -6.36 -24.68
CA GLY A 20 -36.53 -6.91 -24.52
C GLY A 20 -37.49 -5.88 -23.94
N LEU A 21 -38.16 -5.12 -24.82
CA LEU A 21 -39.25 -4.19 -24.49
C LEU A 21 -40.45 -4.96 -23.92
N VAL A 22 -41.00 -4.51 -22.78
CA VAL A 22 -42.44 -4.43 -22.52
C VAL A 22 -42.69 -3.25 -21.57
N GLU A 23 -43.41 -2.23 -22.04
CA GLU A 23 -44.02 -1.18 -21.21
C GLU A 23 -45.20 -1.76 -20.41
N VAL A 24 -45.31 -1.47 -19.11
CA VAL A 24 -46.63 -1.31 -18.45
C VAL A 24 -46.55 -0.26 -17.33
N ARG A 25 -47.60 0.57 -17.28
CA ARG A 25 -47.83 1.78 -16.50
C ARG A 25 -47.84 1.63 -14.97
N ALA A 26 -47.59 2.77 -14.32
CA ALA A 26 -47.63 3.02 -12.89
C ALA A 26 -49.04 3.02 -12.28
N GLY A 27 -49.10 2.64 -11.00
CA GLY A 27 -50.15 3.04 -10.05
C GLY A 27 -50.97 1.89 -9.51
N GLU A 28 -50.53 1.30 -8.40
CA GLU A 28 -51.40 0.72 -7.36
C GLU A 28 -50.56 0.33 -6.14
N THR A 29 -50.92 0.87 -4.96
CA THR A 29 -50.32 0.54 -3.67
C THR A 29 -50.93 -0.76 -3.13
N PRO A 30 -50.13 -1.79 -2.76
CA PRO A 30 -50.70 -3.02 -2.21
C PRO A 30 -51.06 -2.85 -0.72
N THR A 31 -52.34 -3.06 -0.43
CA THR A 31 -52.92 -3.15 0.92
C THR A 31 -52.60 -4.51 1.56
N VAL A 32 -52.17 -4.49 2.82
CA VAL A 32 -51.88 -5.69 3.64
C VAL A 32 -53.20 -6.30 4.18
N PRO A 33 -53.49 -7.60 3.98
CA PRO A 33 -54.64 -8.25 4.62
C PRO A 33 -54.33 -8.64 6.07
N LYS A 34 -55.33 -8.45 6.95
CA LYS A 34 -55.34 -8.82 8.38
C LYS A 34 -55.23 -10.33 8.59
N ALA A 35 -54.57 -10.71 9.68
CA ALA A 35 -54.51 -12.06 10.20
C ALA A 35 -55.86 -12.47 10.83
N GLU A 36 -56.38 -13.64 10.45
CA GLU A 36 -57.48 -14.32 11.13
C GLU A 36 -56.95 -15.60 11.81
N ALA A 37 -57.47 -15.85 13.02
CA ALA A 37 -57.04 -16.88 13.94
C ALA A 37 -57.54 -18.29 13.55
N VAL A 38 -56.73 -19.31 13.83
CA VAL A 38 -57.08 -20.73 13.67
C VAL A 38 -57.43 -21.31 15.06
N PRO A 39 -58.54 -22.05 15.21
CA PRO A 39 -58.89 -22.66 16.49
C PRO A 39 -58.15 -23.99 16.71
N GLU A 40 -57.71 -24.21 17.95
CA GLU A 40 -57.20 -25.48 18.46
C GLU A 40 -58.32 -26.51 18.59
N SER A 41 -58.15 -27.70 17.99
CA SER A 41 -58.70 -28.92 18.58
C SER A 41 -58.11 -30.22 17.98
N VAL A 42 -57.65 -31.08 18.90
CA VAL A 42 -57.56 -32.56 18.88
C VAL A 42 -56.30 -33.23 18.30
N LEU A 43 -55.43 -33.64 19.24
CA LEU A 43 -54.47 -34.75 19.17
C LEU A 43 -55.19 -36.11 19.36
N GLN A 44 -54.85 -37.14 18.57
CA GLN A 44 -54.74 -38.57 18.99
C GLN A 44 -54.31 -39.52 17.84
N ASN A 45 -53.02 -39.93 17.84
CA ASN A 45 -52.46 -41.31 17.74
C ASN A 45 -52.83 -42.31 16.57
N PRO A 46 -52.11 -43.45 16.33
CA PRO A 46 -50.93 -43.58 15.45
C PRO A 46 -50.97 -44.80 14.47
N ALA A 47 -49.89 -44.98 13.67
CA ALA A 47 -49.42 -46.22 12.99
C ALA A 47 -49.98 -46.66 11.61
N GLY A 48 -49.06 -46.99 10.69
CA GLY A 48 -49.29 -47.85 9.49
C GLY A 48 -48.63 -47.35 8.18
N PRO A 49 -47.93 -48.19 7.38
CA PRO A 49 -46.91 -47.71 6.42
C PRO A 49 -47.34 -47.69 4.93
N SER A 50 -46.64 -46.84 4.16
CA SER A 50 -46.02 -47.11 2.85
C SER A 50 -46.63 -46.55 1.53
N VAL A 51 -45.66 -46.10 0.71
CA VAL A 51 -45.50 -46.00 -0.75
C VAL A 51 -45.92 -44.73 -1.54
N VAL A 52 -44.90 -44.22 -2.26
CA VAL A 52 -44.85 -43.35 -3.45
C VAL A 52 -44.87 -41.83 -3.19
N GLU A 53 -43.77 -41.17 -2.82
CA GLU A 53 -42.56 -40.89 -3.61
C GLU A 53 -42.83 -39.99 -4.84
N THR A 54 -42.69 -38.66 -4.69
CA THR A 54 -41.89 -37.81 -5.59
C THR A 54 -41.79 -36.40 -4.98
N ARG A 55 -40.71 -36.08 -4.26
CA ARG A 55 -40.11 -34.73 -4.27
C ARG A 55 -38.78 -34.69 -3.53
N ARG A 56 -37.73 -34.46 -4.33
CA ARG A 56 -36.41 -33.95 -3.95
C ARG A 56 -35.77 -34.65 -2.75
N ALA A 57 -35.04 -35.72 -3.05
CA ALA A 57 -33.83 -36.03 -2.31
C ALA A 57 -32.97 -34.75 -2.26
N ILE A 58 -33.01 -34.05 -1.13
CA ILE A 58 -31.86 -33.30 -0.66
C ILE A 58 -30.83 -34.39 -0.43
N VAL A 59 -29.96 -34.60 -1.42
CA VAL A 59 -28.72 -35.32 -1.18
C VAL A 59 -28.02 -34.49 -0.11
N ALA A 60 -28.13 -34.92 1.13
CA ALA A 60 -27.19 -34.55 2.15
C ALA A 60 -25.84 -35.06 1.64
N VAL A 61 -25.10 -34.17 0.96
CA VAL A 61 -23.71 -34.42 0.63
C VAL A 61 -23.05 -34.68 1.98
N PRO A 62 -22.49 -35.87 2.21
CA PRO A 62 -21.81 -36.14 3.46
C PRO A 62 -20.69 -35.09 3.57
N GLN A 63 -20.60 -34.40 4.71
CA GLN A 63 -19.40 -33.67 5.08
C GLN A 63 -18.28 -34.69 5.30
N GLN A 64 -17.72 -35.20 4.21
CA GLN A 64 -16.34 -35.63 4.18
C GLN A 64 -15.51 -34.36 4.24
N ASP A 65 -14.48 -34.34 5.09
CA ASP A 65 -13.52 -33.25 5.25
C ASP A 65 -13.25 -32.55 3.91
N ALA A 66 -13.85 -31.38 3.70
CA ALA A 66 -13.96 -30.74 2.37
C ALA A 66 -12.65 -30.10 1.85
N THR A 67 -11.53 -30.40 2.51
CA THR A 67 -10.22 -29.79 2.32
C THR A 67 -9.38 -30.39 1.18
N PRO A 68 -9.44 -31.69 0.81
CA PRO A 68 -8.56 -32.33 -0.21
C PRO A 68 -8.95 -32.14 -1.70
N GLY A 69 -9.88 -31.27 -2.04
CA GLY A 69 -10.25 -31.01 -3.45
C GLY A 69 -9.76 -29.65 -3.94
N ILE A 70 -10.17 -28.61 -3.19
CA ILE A 70 -9.84 -27.23 -3.51
C ILE A 70 -8.39 -26.88 -3.14
N TYR A 71 -7.84 -27.49 -2.09
CA TYR A 71 -6.43 -27.28 -1.70
C TYR A 71 -5.47 -27.73 -2.81
N GLU A 72 -5.70 -28.91 -3.38
CA GLU A 72 -4.91 -29.52 -4.44
C GLU A 72 -4.97 -28.67 -5.71
N ALA A 73 -6.15 -28.12 -6.02
CA ALA A 73 -6.33 -27.17 -7.12
C ALA A 73 -5.54 -25.86 -6.91
N VAL A 74 -5.52 -25.33 -5.68
CA VAL A 74 -4.70 -24.15 -5.33
C VAL A 74 -3.20 -24.45 -5.45
N VAL A 75 -2.76 -25.62 -4.99
CA VAL A 75 -1.35 -26.06 -5.05
C VAL A 75 -0.90 -26.32 -6.48
N SER A 76 -1.72 -26.99 -7.29
CA SER A 76 -1.43 -27.27 -8.70
C SER A 76 -1.44 -26.02 -9.57
N GLY A 77 -2.08 -24.94 -9.11
CA GLY A 77 -2.21 -23.70 -9.86
C GLY A 77 -3.35 -23.71 -10.86
N ASP A 78 -4.35 -24.58 -10.69
CA ASP A 78 -5.50 -24.71 -11.59
C ASP A 78 -6.60 -23.70 -11.21
N ALA A 79 -6.46 -22.46 -11.69
CA ALA A 79 -7.39 -21.38 -11.39
C ALA A 79 -8.82 -21.65 -11.87
N GLU A 80 -8.99 -22.39 -12.97
CA GLU A 80 -10.31 -22.74 -13.50
C GLU A 80 -11.01 -23.75 -12.60
N LEU A 81 -10.29 -24.78 -12.15
CA LEU A 81 -10.83 -25.73 -11.17
C LEU A 81 -11.15 -25.06 -9.84
N VAL A 82 -10.28 -24.14 -9.36
CA VAL A 82 -10.56 -23.35 -8.16
C VAL A 82 -11.86 -22.56 -8.32
N ASP A 83 -12.06 -21.83 -9.42
CA ASP A 83 -13.31 -21.07 -9.64
C ASP A 83 -14.55 -21.99 -9.71
N LYS A 84 -14.46 -23.12 -10.43
CA LYS A 84 -15.56 -24.12 -10.49
C LYS A 84 -15.93 -24.65 -9.11
N LEU A 85 -14.92 -24.98 -8.29
CA LEU A 85 -15.12 -25.50 -6.94
C LEU A 85 -15.71 -24.44 -6.00
N LEU A 86 -15.27 -23.19 -6.09
CA LEU A 86 -15.84 -22.10 -5.30
C LEU A 86 -17.30 -21.82 -5.69
N ARG A 87 -17.62 -21.84 -6.99
CA ARG A 87 -19.00 -21.70 -7.49
C ARG A 87 -19.94 -22.82 -7.06
N SER A 88 -19.42 -24.00 -6.71
CA SER A 88 -20.24 -25.10 -6.18
C SER A 88 -20.61 -24.93 -4.71
N GLY A 89 -20.14 -23.85 -4.07
CA GLY A 89 -20.44 -23.52 -2.67
C GLY A 89 -19.37 -23.96 -1.67
N ILE A 90 -18.22 -24.44 -2.14
CA ILE A 90 -17.07 -24.71 -1.27
C ILE A 90 -16.55 -23.38 -0.73
N SER A 91 -16.31 -23.33 0.58
CA SER A 91 -15.80 -22.15 1.26
C SER A 91 -14.44 -21.72 0.70
N ALA A 92 -14.28 -20.44 0.36
CA ALA A 92 -12.98 -19.83 0.08
C ALA A 92 -12.12 -19.69 1.35
N GLN A 93 -12.70 -19.91 2.53
CA GLN A 93 -12.03 -19.87 3.82
C GLN A 93 -11.81 -21.31 4.33
N PHE A 94 -10.58 -21.77 4.24
CA PHE A 94 -10.12 -23.03 4.85
C PHE A 94 -8.68 -22.89 5.34
N VAL A 95 -8.20 -23.87 6.10
CA VAL A 95 -6.83 -23.90 6.61
C VAL A 95 -6.07 -25.00 5.87
N THR A 96 -4.92 -24.66 5.30
CA THR A 96 -4.07 -25.64 4.62
C THR A 96 -3.40 -26.57 5.64
N PRO A 97 -2.87 -27.74 5.23
CA PRO A 97 -2.10 -28.61 6.14
C PRO A 97 -0.89 -27.93 6.78
N SER A 98 -0.34 -26.90 6.14
CA SER A 98 0.76 -26.07 6.67
C SER A 98 0.30 -24.97 7.65
N GLY A 99 -1.00 -24.86 7.93
CA GLY A 99 -1.58 -23.79 8.76
C GLY A 99 -1.67 -22.44 8.06
N ASP A 100 -1.66 -22.41 6.72
CA ASP A 100 -1.83 -21.21 5.92
C ASP A 100 -3.29 -20.99 5.54
N THR A 101 -3.64 -19.80 5.05
CA THR A 101 -4.91 -19.59 4.33
C THR A 101 -4.71 -19.85 2.85
N PRO A 102 -5.75 -20.28 2.10
CA PRO A 102 -5.63 -20.46 0.65
C PRO A 102 -5.23 -19.18 -0.08
N LEU A 103 -5.73 -18.03 0.39
CA LEU A 103 -5.39 -16.72 -0.17
C LEU A 103 -3.91 -16.41 0.02
N CYS A 104 -3.37 -16.60 1.22
CA CYS A 104 -1.94 -16.41 1.49
C CYS A 104 -1.07 -17.42 0.72
N LEU A 105 -1.51 -18.68 0.59
CA LEU A 105 -0.81 -19.70 -0.18
C LEU A 105 -0.71 -19.31 -1.67
N ALA A 106 -1.81 -18.88 -2.28
CA ALA A 106 -1.83 -18.39 -3.66
C ALA A 106 -0.88 -17.20 -3.86
N LEU A 107 -0.87 -16.24 -2.92
CA LEU A 107 0.03 -15.09 -2.94
C LEU A 107 1.51 -15.47 -2.78
N ARG A 108 1.83 -16.47 -1.95
CA ARG A 108 3.20 -17.02 -1.81
C ARG A 108 3.67 -17.70 -3.09
N ASN A 109 2.78 -18.45 -3.72
CA ASN A 109 3.04 -19.17 -4.98
C ASN A 109 2.97 -18.27 -6.22
N SER A 110 2.76 -16.96 -6.04
CA SER A 110 2.65 -15.98 -7.14
C SER A 110 1.54 -16.33 -8.14
N ARG A 111 0.38 -16.77 -7.64
CA ARG A 111 -0.83 -17.10 -8.40
C ARG A 111 -1.90 -16.02 -8.19
N PRO A 112 -1.79 -14.84 -8.83
CA PRO A 112 -2.72 -13.73 -8.64
C PRO A 112 -4.13 -14.04 -9.14
N ASP A 113 -4.26 -14.86 -10.18
CA ASP A 113 -5.50 -15.41 -10.71
C ASP A 113 -6.29 -16.19 -9.65
N ILE A 114 -5.63 -17.12 -8.96
CA ILE A 114 -6.24 -17.89 -7.87
C ILE A 114 -6.58 -16.98 -6.68
N ALA A 115 -5.67 -16.06 -6.33
CA ALA A 115 -5.93 -15.11 -5.25
C ALA A 115 -7.15 -14.22 -5.54
N ILE A 116 -7.31 -13.77 -6.79
CA ILE A 116 -8.49 -13.00 -7.23
C ILE A 116 -9.76 -13.85 -7.09
N ASN A 117 -9.76 -15.09 -7.59
CA ASN A 117 -10.92 -15.99 -7.44
C ASN A 117 -11.30 -16.17 -5.97
N LEU A 118 -10.33 -16.44 -5.10
CA LEU A 118 -10.57 -16.63 -3.66
C LEU A 118 -11.20 -15.38 -3.02
N VAL A 119 -10.71 -14.18 -3.34
CA VAL A 119 -11.27 -12.92 -2.79
C VAL A 119 -12.68 -12.68 -3.32
N LEU A 120 -12.92 -12.90 -4.62
CA LEU A 120 -14.26 -12.73 -5.23
C LEU A 120 -15.30 -13.69 -4.65
N HIS A 121 -14.86 -14.85 -4.16
CA HIS A 121 -15.70 -15.84 -3.46
C HIS A 121 -15.65 -15.71 -1.93
N GLY A 122 -15.21 -14.56 -1.40
CA GLY A 122 -15.38 -14.20 0.01
C GLY A 122 -14.26 -14.64 0.96
N ALA A 123 -13.06 -14.98 0.47
CA ALA A 123 -11.91 -15.15 1.35
C ALA A 123 -11.58 -13.83 2.08
N ASP A 124 -11.40 -13.90 3.40
CA ASP A 124 -11.12 -12.70 4.20
C ASP A 124 -9.70 -12.14 3.90
N PRO A 125 -9.58 -10.90 3.39
CA PRO A 125 -8.30 -10.28 3.08
C PRO A 125 -7.47 -9.92 4.33
N ASN A 126 -8.02 -10.08 5.53
CA ASN A 126 -7.35 -9.76 6.80
C ASN A 126 -6.85 -10.99 7.57
N THR A 127 -7.34 -12.19 7.27
CA THR A 127 -6.92 -13.40 7.98
C THR A 127 -5.45 -13.69 7.67
N PRO A 128 -4.55 -13.63 8.67
CA PRO A 128 -3.13 -13.83 8.43
C PRO A 128 -2.83 -15.31 8.15
N GLY A 129 -1.94 -15.53 7.19
CA GLY A 129 -1.45 -16.87 6.86
C GLY A 129 -0.27 -17.33 7.72
N LEU A 130 0.45 -18.32 7.19
CA LEU A 130 1.68 -18.84 7.78
C LEU A 130 2.65 -17.69 8.09
N GLY A 131 3.30 -17.71 9.26
CA GLY A 131 4.22 -16.65 9.69
C GLY A 131 3.55 -15.32 10.03
N LYS A 132 2.21 -15.28 10.19
CA LYS A 132 1.41 -14.09 10.52
C LYS A 132 1.45 -12.98 9.46
N HIS A 133 1.71 -13.32 8.20
CA HIS A 133 1.66 -12.36 7.10
C HIS A 133 0.23 -12.24 6.58
N THR A 134 -0.29 -11.02 6.43
CA THR A 134 -1.61 -10.79 5.83
C THR A 134 -1.57 -10.84 4.31
N PRO A 135 -2.70 -11.11 3.65
CA PRO A 135 -2.84 -11.04 2.20
C PRO A 135 -2.33 -9.72 1.59
N VAL A 136 -2.72 -8.55 2.14
CA VAL A 136 -2.26 -7.24 1.65
C VAL A 136 -0.74 -7.10 1.78
N ALA A 137 -0.15 -7.55 2.89
CA ALA A 137 1.30 -7.53 3.06
C ALA A 137 1.99 -8.41 2.01
N LEU A 138 1.55 -9.65 1.81
CA LEU A 138 2.11 -10.53 0.78
C LEU A 138 1.94 -9.95 -0.64
N ALA A 139 0.78 -9.38 -0.96
CA ALA A 139 0.52 -8.76 -2.25
C ALA A 139 1.42 -7.53 -2.50
N SER A 140 1.76 -6.75 -1.47
CA SER A 140 2.66 -5.59 -1.61
C SER A 140 4.10 -5.96 -2.01
N LEU A 141 4.50 -7.23 -1.87
CA LEU A 141 5.78 -7.74 -2.38
C LEU A 141 5.75 -7.99 -3.90
N ARG A 142 4.58 -7.92 -4.53
CA ARG A 142 4.33 -8.22 -5.94
C ARG A 142 4.05 -6.92 -6.70
N ARG A 143 4.47 -6.84 -7.97
CA ARG A 143 4.10 -5.71 -8.86
C ARG A 143 2.78 -6.00 -9.57
N HIS A 144 1.71 -6.23 -8.79
CA HIS A 144 0.41 -6.61 -9.33
C HIS A 144 -0.68 -5.67 -8.78
N PRO A 145 -0.77 -4.42 -9.29
CA PRO A 145 -1.64 -3.40 -8.73
C PRO A 145 -3.11 -3.80 -8.72
N THR A 146 -3.60 -4.53 -9.74
CA THR A 146 -5.00 -5.01 -9.79
C THR A 146 -5.35 -5.95 -8.63
N LEU A 147 -4.44 -6.86 -8.26
CA LEU A 147 -4.65 -7.81 -7.16
C LEU A 147 -4.64 -7.06 -5.82
N LEU A 148 -3.66 -6.15 -5.66
CA LEU A 148 -3.58 -5.30 -4.47
C LEU A 148 -4.83 -4.43 -4.32
N GLN A 149 -5.31 -3.84 -5.41
CA GLN A 149 -6.54 -3.05 -5.43
C GLN A 149 -7.75 -3.91 -5.03
N ILE A 150 -7.93 -5.10 -5.61
CA ILE A 150 -9.02 -6.02 -5.25
C ILE A 150 -8.98 -6.37 -3.76
N LEU A 151 -7.80 -6.66 -3.20
CA LEU A 151 -7.65 -6.95 -1.77
C LEU A 151 -8.03 -5.75 -0.89
N LEU A 152 -7.65 -4.54 -1.28
CA LEU A 152 -7.94 -3.31 -0.55
C LEU A 152 -9.43 -2.92 -0.66
N GLU A 153 -10.05 -3.12 -1.82
CA GLU A 153 -11.49 -2.90 -2.04
C GLU A 153 -12.34 -3.93 -1.29
N ALA A 154 -11.83 -5.16 -1.11
CA ALA A 154 -12.43 -6.17 -0.24
C ALA A 154 -12.27 -5.89 1.27
N GLY A 155 -11.64 -4.77 1.65
CA GLY A 155 -11.47 -4.36 3.05
C GLY A 155 -10.21 -4.88 3.73
N GLY A 156 -9.18 -5.29 2.97
CA GLY A 156 -7.88 -5.64 3.52
C GLY A 156 -7.19 -4.44 4.18
N ASP A 157 -6.70 -4.61 5.40
CA ASP A 157 -6.03 -3.56 6.17
C ASP A 157 -4.62 -3.25 5.61
N PRO A 158 -4.38 -2.04 5.04
CA PRO A 158 -3.08 -1.67 4.49
C PRO A 158 -2.02 -1.40 5.56
N ASN A 159 -2.40 -1.31 6.83
CA ASN A 159 -1.51 -0.97 7.94
C ASN A 159 -0.98 -2.19 8.69
N LYS A 160 -1.49 -3.39 8.39
CA LYS A 160 -1.03 -4.60 9.05
C LYS A 160 0.38 -4.97 8.56
N SER A 161 1.34 -4.84 9.46
CA SER A 161 2.74 -5.15 9.17
C SER A 161 2.96 -6.62 8.84
N PHE A 162 4.04 -6.92 8.12
CA PHE A 162 4.52 -8.29 7.96
C PHE A 162 4.75 -8.93 9.35
N GLY A 163 4.46 -10.22 9.43
CA GLY A 163 4.85 -11.03 10.58
C GLY A 163 6.34 -10.94 10.84
N ASN A 164 6.70 -10.88 12.12
CA ASN A 164 8.08 -10.76 12.58
C ASN A 164 8.32 -11.67 13.80
N PRO A 165 9.49 -12.32 13.93
CA PRO A 165 10.61 -12.31 12.98
C PRO A 165 10.23 -12.98 11.64
N ALA A 166 10.73 -12.42 10.54
CA ALA A 166 10.52 -12.99 9.21
C ALA A 166 11.36 -14.27 9.08
N SER A 167 10.72 -15.40 8.77
CA SER A 167 11.44 -16.68 8.61
C SER A 167 12.37 -16.64 7.40
N ASN A 168 13.43 -17.46 7.40
CA ASN A 168 14.36 -17.52 6.27
C ASN A 168 13.64 -17.97 4.99
N GLU A 169 12.70 -18.91 5.10
CA GLU A 169 11.86 -19.40 4.02
C GLU A 169 11.03 -18.26 3.43
N PHE A 170 10.34 -17.47 4.26
CA PHE A 170 9.59 -16.32 3.79
C PHE A 170 10.49 -15.26 3.12
N LEU A 171 11.68 -15.00 3.67
CA LEU A 171 12.62 -14.04 3.09
C LEU A 171 13.12 -14.46 1.69
N THR A 172 13.08 -15.75 1.34
CA THR A 172 13.36 -16.19 -0.05
C THR A 172 12.35 -15.67 -1.05
N LEU A 173 11.10 -15.45 -0.62
CA LEU A 173 10.01 -14.94 -1.44
C LEU A 173 10.10 -13.43 -1.69
N VAL A 174 10.89 -12.70 -0.90
CA VAL A 174 11.07 -11.24 -1.02
C VAL A 174 12.12 -10.95 -2.10
N PRO A 175 11.74 -10.52 -3.33
CA PRO A 175 12.69 -10.45 -4.44
C PRO A 175 13.73 -9.35 -4.29
N ASP A 176 13.37 -8.26 -3.60
CA ASP A 176 14.25 -7.11 -3.41
C ASP A 176 15.22 -7.34 -2.24
N GLY A 177 16.53 -7.34 -2.53
CA GLY A 177 17.57 -7.62 -1.54
C GLY A 177 17.69 -6.56 -0.44
N TYR A 178 17.37 -5.29 -0.74
CA TYR A 178 17.36 -4.22 0.24
C TYR A 178 16.22 -4.41 1.24
N LEU A 179 15.00 -4.62 0.74
CA LEU A 179 13.83 -4.92 1.57
C LEU A 179 14.06 -6.18 2.40
N ARG A 180 14.62 -7.25 1.80
CA ARG A 180 14.96 -8.48 2.52
C ARG A 180 15.92 -8.21 3.69
N SER A 181 16.91 -7.34 3.48
CA SER A 181 17.85 -6.95 4.54
C SER A 181 17.16 -6.11 5.62
N GLU A 182 16.27 -5.20 5.25
CA GLU A 182 15.49 -4.41 6.20
C GLU A 182 14.54 -5.29 7.03
N MET A 183 13.85 -6.26 6.42
CA MET A 183 12.96 -7.18 7.15
C MET A 183 13.69 -8.09 8.15
N LYS A 184 15.00 -8.29 7.98
CA LYS A 184 15.85 -8.98 8.99
C LYS A 184 16.23 -8.08 10.16
N ARG A 185 16.39 -6.78 9.91
CA ARG A 185 16.88 -5.80 10.90
C ARG A 185 15.77 -5.05 11.61
N GLU A 186 14.61 -4.95 10.97
CA GLU A 186 13.46 -4.17 11.42
C GLU A 186 12.25 -5.05 11.71
N HIS A 187 11.53 -4.66 12.75
CA HIS A 187 10.19 -5.09 13.10
C HIS A 187 9.18 -4.08 12.55
N ARG A 188 7.91 -4.51 12.43
CA ARG A 188 6.79 -3.67 11.99
C ARG A 188 6.96 -3.07 10.58
N VAL A 189 7.66 -3.75 9.68
CA VAL A 189 7.69 -3.37 8.26
C VAL A 189 6.26 -3.45 7.71
N THR A 190 5.75 -2.36 7.15
CA THR A 190 4.37 -2.28 6.62
C THR A 190 4.32 -2.58 5.11
N PRO A 191 3.14 -2.89 4.55
CA PRO A 191 2.95 -3.01 3.10
C PRO A 191 3.44 -1.76 2.35
N LEU A 192 3.15 -0.57 2.91
CA LEU A 192 3.59 0.71 2.34
C LEU A 192 5.11 0.85 2.31
N MET A 193 5.82 0.41 3.36
CA MET A 193 7.29 0.39 3.37
C MET A 193 7.85 -0.58 2.33
N ALA A 194 7.25 -1.76 2.16
CA ALA A 194 7.67 -2.73 1.16
C ALA A 194 7.50 -2.21 -0.27
N ALA A 195 6.34 -1.61 -0.59
CA ALA A 195 6.10 -0.96 -1.87
C ALA A 195 7.09 0.21 -2.09
N SER A 196 7.35 1.00 -1.05
CA SER A 196 8.30 2.12 -1.08
C SER A 196 9.74 1.67 -1.34
N ALA A 197 10.17 0.57 -0.72
CA ALA A 197 11.50 -0.02 -0.90
C ALA A 197 11.76 -0.55 -2.32
N ARG A 198 10.69 -0.79 -3.08
CA ARG A 198 10.70 -1.34 -4.44
C ARG A 198 10.46 -0.28 -5.51
N GLY A 199 10.13 0.95 -5.13
CA GLY A 199 9.80 2.02 -6.06
C GLY A 199 8.48 1.79 -6.80
N ASP A 200 7.57 1.00 -6.21
CA ASP A 200 6.28 0.64 -6.81
C ASP A 200 5.27 1.78 -6.59
N VAL A 201 5.25 2.72 -7.54
CA VAL A 201 4.45 3.97 -7.46
C VAL A 201 2.95 3.65 -7.41
N GLU A 202 2.51 2.68 -8.20
CA GLU A 202 1.11 2.26 -8.26
C GLU A 202 0.68 1.62 -6.94
N ALA A 203 1.48 0.71 -6.38
CA ALA A 203 1.17 0.08 -5.09
C ALA A 203 1.18 1.11 -3.95
N VAL A 204 2.15 2.03 -3.91
CA VAL A 204 2.17 3.13 -2.92
C VAL A 204 0.91 3.99 -3.04
N THR A 205 0.52 4.35 -4.26
CA THR A 205 -0.68 5.16 -4.51
C THR A 205 -1.95 4.46 -4.05
N LEU A 206 -2.11 3.17 -4.38
CA LEU A 206 -3.24 2.35 -3.94
C LEU A 206 -3.30 2.24 -2.42
N LEU A 207 -2.17 1.92 -1.77
CA LEU A 207 -2.09 1.80 -0.32
C LEU A 207 -2.47 3.12 0.37
N LEU A 208 -1.92 4.26 -0.07
CA LEU A 208 -2.26 5.57 0.48
C LEU A 208 -3.73 5.93 0.27
N LYS A 209 -4.28 5.68 -0.94
CA LYS A 209 -5.69 5.91 -1.26
C LYS A 209 -6.63 5.12 -0.35
N HIS A 210 -6.23 3.93 0.08
CA HIS A 210 -6.99 3.06 0.99
C HIS A 210 -6.63 3.23 2.48
N GLY A 211 -5.92 4.32 2.84
CA GLY A 211 -5.70 4.67 4.25
C GLY A 211 -4.44 4.06 4.88
N ALA A 212 -3.44 3.70 4.09
CA ALA A 212 -2.12 3.37 4.63
C ALA A 212 -1.51 4.58 5.35
N ASP A 213 -1.14 4.38 6.61
CA ASP A 213 -0.48 5.34 7.46
C ASP A 213 1.03 5.32 7.19
N LYS A 214 1.51 6.44 6.62
CA LYS A 214 2.93 6.67 6.32
C LYS A 214 3.78 6.97 7.54
N ASP A 215 3.14 7.30 8.68
CA ASP A 215 3.79 7.71 9.92
C ASP A 215 3.96 6.53 10.90
N ILE A 216 3.60 5.31 10.49
CA ILE A 216 4.02 4.10 11.19
C ILE A 216 5.54 3.94 11.03
N ALA A 217 6.24 3.93 12.16
CA ALA A 217 7.67 3.65 12.21
C ALA A 217 7.98 2.17 12.50
N THR A 218 9.06 1.66 11.91
CA THR A 218 9.67 0.39 12.30
C THR A 218 10.30 0.46 13.69
N GLN A 219 10.73 -0.68 14.21
CA GLN A 219 11.63 -0.77 15.37
C GLN A 219 12.81 -1.69 15.02
N PRO A 220 14.01 -1.49 15.60
CA PRO A 220 14.33 -0.50 16.63
C PRO A 220 14.77 0.86 16.06
N ARG A 221 14.97 0.99 14.74
CA ARG A 221 15.57 2.21 14.15
C ARG A 221 14.58 3.33 13.84
N TYR A 222 13.29 3.15 14.12
CA TYR A 222 12.25 4.17 13.88
C TYR A 222 12.24 4.70 12.44
N ARG A 223 12.26 3.78 11.45
CA ARG A 223 12.23 4.13 10.03
C ARG A 223 10.79 4.19 9.52
N TYR A 224 10.50 5.16 8.69
CA TYR A 224 9.18 5.38 8.06
C TYR A 224 9.24 4.97 6.59
N ALA A 225 8.09 4.83 5.93
CA ALA A 225 8.02 4.53 4.49
C ALA A 225 8.91 5.47 3.64
N LEU A 226 8.98 6.76 4.03
CA LEU A 226 9.81 7.75 3.36
C LEU A 226 11.30 7.39 3.39
N ASN A 227 11.80 6.79 4.48
CA ASN A 227 13.20 6.37 4.57
C ASN A 227 13.53 5.24 3.60
N PHE A 228 12.62 4.27 3.41
CA PHE A 228 12.81 3.15 2.47
C PHE A 228 12.90 3.66 1.03
N ALA A 229 12.05 4.61 0.65
CA ALA A 229 12.12 5.25 -0.67
C ALA A 229 13.38 6.10 -0.84
N ALA A 230 13.77 6.82 0.22
CA ALA A 230 14.90 7.75 0.20
C ALA A 230 16.26 7.06 0.05
N ASP A 231 16.50 5.98 0.79
CA ASP A 231 17.73 5.17 0.68
C ASP A 231 17.95 4.66 -0.76
N ARG A 232 16.85 4.44 -1.49
CA ARG A 232 16.83 3.93 -2.86
C ARG A 232 16.69 5.04 -3.90
N ARG A 233 16.58 6.30 -3.47
CA ARG A 233 16.36 7.49 -4.31
C ARG A 233 15.13 7.40 -5.23
N TYR A 234 14.05 6.75 -4.78
CA TYR A 234 12.79 6.72 -5.52
C TYR A 234 12.03 8.04 -5.36
N LEU A 235 12.38 9.01 -6.21
CA LEU A 235 11.89 10.39 -6.17
C LEU A 235 10.37 10.48 -6.18
N TYR A 236 9.71 9.78 -7.09
CA TYR A 236 8.25 9.83 -7.21
C TYR A 236 7.54 9.26 -5.99
N VAL A 237 8.05 8.16 -5.43
CA VAL A 237 7.53 7.59 -4.18
C VAL A 237 7.72 8.56 -3.01
N MET A 238 8.90 9.18 -2.87
CA MET A 238 9.11 10.19 -1.83
C MET A 238 8.12 11.36 -1.96
N ARG A 239 7.88 11.85 -3.18
CA ARG A 239 6.90 12.90 -3.45
C ARG A 239 5.48 12.49 -3.03
N LEU A 240 5.03 11.29 -3.41
CA LEU A 240 3.73 10.74 -2.98
C LEU A 240 3.60 10.69 -1.45
N LEU A 241 4.61 10.14 -0.77
CA LEU A 241 4.62 10.03 0.69
C LEU A 241 4.63 11.42 1.37
N LEU A 242 5.16 12.44 0.70
CA LEU A 242 5.14 13.83 1.17
C LEU A 242 3.87 14.59 0.77
N GLY A 243 2.86 13.90 0.22
CA GLY A 243 1.58 14.49 -0.17
C GLY A 243 1.65 15.29 -1.47
N ARG A 244 2.61 15.00 -2.35
CA ARG A 244 2.75 15.62 -3.66
C ARG A 244 2.26 14.71 -4.76
N SER A 245 1.79 15.32 -5.83
CA SER A 245 1.61 14.69 -7.13
C SER A 245 2.97 14.50 -7.82
N PRO A 246 3.40 13.26 -8.12
CA PRO A 246 4.64 13.00 -8.85
C PRO A 246 4.54 13.27 -10.35
N GLU A 247 3.34 13.19 -10.92
CA GLU A 247 3.08 13.39 -12.36
C GLU A 247 3.10 14.87 -12.79
N THR A 248 2.93 15.82 -11.88
CA THR A 248 3.06 17.25 -12.18
C THR A 248 4.52 17.68 -12.18
N GLU A 249 4.91 18.51 -13.17
CA GLU A 249 6.21 19.19 -13.18
C GLU A 249 6.48 19.87 -11.82
N PRO A 250 7.75 19.90 -11.35
CA PRO A 250 8.07 20.57 -10.12
C PRO A 250 7.75 22.07 -10.26
N HIS A 251 6.74 22.53 -9.52
CA HIS A 251 6.41 23.95 -9.43
C HIS A 251 7.62 24.77 -8.98
N ILE A 252 8.47 24.21 -8.11
CA ILE A 252 9.75 24.79 -7.69
C ILE A 252 10.86 23.76 -7.92
N LEU A 253 11.91 24.20 -8.60
CA LEU A 253 13.13 23.44 -8.78
C LEU A 253 14.33 24.23 -8.25
N ILE A 254 15.17 23.58 -7.45
CA ILE A 254 16.50 24.08 -7.14
C ILE A 254 17.53 23.31 -7.97
N THR A 255 18.38 24.05 -8.68
CA THR A 255 19.51 23.46 -9.41
C THR A 255 20.82 23.93 -8.80
N VAL A 256 21.66 22.99 -8.40
CA VAL A 256 22.97 23.21 -7.78
C VAL A 256 24.05 22.75 -8.74
N ASN A 257 24.84 23.69 -9.25
CA ASN A 257 25.97 23.39 -10.11
C ASN A 257 27.26 23.31 -9.29
N LEU A 258 27.88 22.13 -9.24
CA LEU A 258 29.06 21.85 -8.45
C LEU A 258 30.32 22.54 -9.02
N ARG A 259 30.50 22.62 -10.33
CA ARG A 259 31.67 23.27 -10.93
C ARG A 259 31.63 24.78 -10.79
N GLU A 260 30.48 25.38 -11.07
CA GLU A 260 30.29 26.83 -11.00
C GLU A 260 30.09 27.35 -9.57
N GLN A 261 29.80 26.45 -8.62
CA GLN A 261 29.47 26.80 -7.24
C GLN A 261 28.34 27.83 -7.19
N LYS A 262 27.25 27.51 -7.89
CA LYS A 262 26.02 28.30 -7.91
C LYS A 262 24.79 27.45 -7.63
N ALA A 263 23.82 28.05 -6.96
CA ALA A 263 22.47 27.52 -6.86
C ALA A 263 21.48 28.47 -7.55
N LYS A 264 20.53 27.88 -8.28
CA LYS A 264 19.39 28.55 -8.90
C LYS A 264 18.11 28.04 -8.24
N LEU A 265 17.12 28.90 -8.12
CA LEU A 265 15.75 28.52 -7.79
C LEU A 265 14.86 29.01 -8.92
N GLU A 266 14.14 28.07 -9.51
CA GLU A 266 13.20 28.29 -10.59
C GLU A 266 11.79 28.02 -10.07
N VAL A 267 10.84 28.85 -10.49
CA VAL A 267 9.41 28.68 -10.24
C VAL A 267 8.73 28.59 -11.59
N GLU A 268 8.02 27.49 -11.86
CA GLU A 268 7.40 27.21 -13.16
C GLU A 268 8.39 27.38 -14.34
N GLY A 269 9.62 26.86 -14.16
CA GLY A 269 10.69 26.94 -15.16
C GLY A 269 11.33 28.33 -15.34
N LYS A 270 10.89 29.35 -14.60
CA LYS A 270 11.45 30.70 -14.66
C LYS A 270 12.45 30.92 -13.53
N LEU A 271 13.65 31.40 -13.84
CA LEU A 271 14.66 31.75 -12.86
C LEU A 271 14.17 32.89 -11.95
N VAL A 272 14.08 32.63 -10.64
CA VAL A 272 13.68 33.64 -9.65
C VAL A 272 14.83 34.06 -8.76
N LEU A 273 15.69 33.11 -8.33
CA LEU A 273 16.87 33.41 -7.53
C LEU A 273 18.11 32.72 -8.09
N GLN A 274 19.25 33.38 -7.94
CA GLN A 274 20.56 32.80 -8.18
C GLN A 274 21.55 33.30 -7.12
N THR A 275 22.39 32.41 -6.62
CA THR A 275 23.43 32.78 -5.64
C THR A 275 24.69 31.95 -5.81
N LYS A 276 25.83 32.51 -5.40
CA LYS A 276 27.03 31.72 -5.10
C LYS A 276 26.77 30.80 -3.92
N ILE A 277 27.41 29.64 -3.92
CA ILE A 277 27.35 28.64 -2.84
C ILE A 277 28.74 28.09 -2.51
N SER A 278 28.82 27.28 -1.48
CA SER A 278 29.99 26.43 -1.19
C SER A 278 29.54 25.01 -0.91
N THR A 279 29.93 24.08 -1.77
CA THR A 279 29.61 22.64 -1.64
C THR A 279 30.74 21.86 -0.97
N GLY A 280 30.61 20.55 -0.92
CA GLY A 280 31.52 19.62 -0.26
C GLY A 280 32.94 19.64 -0.84
N ARG A 281 33.94 19.82 0.03
CA ARG A 281 35.36 19.76 -0.35
C ARG A 281 35.81 18.32 -0.62
N GLN A 282 37.03 18.16 -1.14
CA GLN A 282 37.64 16.83 -1.34
C GLN A 282 37.61 16.00 -0.04
N GLY A 283 37.17 14.74 -0.15
CA GLY A 283 36.94 13.81 0.96
C GLY A 283 35.59 13.99 1.68
N TYR A 284 34.82 15.00 1.31
CA TYR A 284 33.47 15.28 1.81
C TYR A 284 32.59 15.83 0.68
N GLU A 285 32.67 15.23 -0.50
CA GLU A 285 32.03 15.71 -1.71
C GLU A 285 30.52 15.79 -1.55
N THR A 286 29.91 16.81 -2.15
CA THR A 286 28.45 16.83 -2.32
C THR A 286 28.09 15.91 -3.49
N PRO A 287 27.33 14.83 -3.28
CA PRO A 287 27.01 13.89 -4.34
C PRO A 287 26.02 14.49 -5.34
N ALA A 288 26.35 14.41 -6.62
CA ALA A 288 25.42 14.74 -7.70
C ALA A 288 24.19 13.81 -7.70
N GLY A 289 23.13 14.25 -8.36
CA GLY A 289 21.89 13.51 -8.56
C GLY A 289 20.63 14.31 -8.23
N ARG A 290 19.50 13.59 -8.24
CA ARG A 290 18.17 14.14 -7.95
C ARG A 290 17.78 13.87 -6.50
N TYR A 291 17.26 14.89 -5.85
CA TYR A 291 16.87 14.86 -4.44
C TYR A 291 15.51 15.54 -4.23
N VAL A 292 14.90 15.24 -3.10
CA VAL A 292 13.65 15.83 -2.62
C VAL A 292 13.93 16.49 -1.27
N ILE A 293 13.38 17.68 -1.05
CA ILE A 293 13.39 18.32 0.27
C ILE A 293 12.44 17.52 1.18
N THR A 294 12.98 16.71 2.08
CA THR A 294 12.16 15.87 2.98
C THR A 294 11.79 16.57 4.26
N ASN A 295 12.61 17.52 4.71
CA ASN A 295 12.36 18.27 5.93
C ASN A 295 12.92 19.68 5.81
N LYS A 296 12.29 20.60 6.55
CA LYS A 296 12.69 21.99 6.65
C LYS A 296 12.80 22.36 8.11
N TYR A 297 13.96 22.86 8.52
CA TYR A 297 14.20 23.34 9.87
C TYR A 297 14.72 24.76 9.81
N LYS A 298 13.99 25.70 10.42
CA LYS A 298 14.46 27.09 10.52
C LYS A 298 15.72 27.16 11.38
N ASP A 299 15.67 26.46 12.52
CA ASP A 299 16.76 26.35 13.48
C ASP A 299 17.16 24.88 13.58
N TRP A 300 18.31 24.54 13.00
CA TRP A 300 18.85 23.17 13.01
C TRP A 300 20.27 23.18 13.56
N THR A 301 20.59 22.17 14.34
CA THR A 301 21.97 21.91 14.79
C THR A 301 22.38 20.55 14.29
N SER A 302 23.53 20.48 13.62
CA SER A 302 24.06 19.24 13.09
C SER A 302 24.19 18.17 14.18
N THR A 303 23.66 16.98 13.92
CA THR A 303 23.83 15.83 14.83
C THR A 303 25.27 15.35 14.93
N ILE A 304 26.05 15.48 13.85
CA ILE A 304 27.46 15.06 13.76
C ILE A 304 28.39 16.14 14.32
N TYR A 305 28.40 17.32 13.70
CA TYR A 305 29.34 18.40 14.02
C TYR A 305 28.93 19.30 15.19
N LYS A 306 27.69 19.20 15.69
CA LYS A 306 27.14 20.05 16.76
C LYS A 306 27.19 21.56 16.47
N VAL A 307 27.17 21.94 15.19
CA VAL A 307 27.16 23.35 14.76
C VAL A 307 25.76 23.77 14.27
N PRO A 308 25.36 25.03 14.51
CA PRO A 308 24.14 25.59 13.94
C PRO A 308 24.18 25.62 12.40
N MET A 309 23.04 25.30 11.80
CA MET A 309 22.80 25.28 10.35
C MET A 309 21.43 25.92 10.07
N PRO A 310 21.29 27.24 10.16
CA PRO A 310 20.00 27.91 10.00
C PRO A 310 19.41 27.70 8.61
N TYR A 311 18.08 27.66 8.52
CA TYR A 311 17.31 27.47 7.29
C TYR A 311 17.68 26.18 6.55
N PHE A 312 17.78 25.08 7.28
CA PHE A 312 18.19 23.77 6.77
C PHE A 312 17.07 23.12 5.95
N LEU A 313 17.38 22.78 4.70
CA LEU A 313 16.58 21.97 3.79
C LEU A 313 17.23 20.59 3.69
N ARG A 314 16.65 19.58 4.37
CA ARG A 314 17.17 18.20 4.35
C ARG A 314 16.84 17.52 3.03
N LEU A 315 17.81 16.84 2.43
CA LEU A 315 17.64 16.09 1.19
C LEU A 315 17.52 14.59 1.46
N ASN A 316 16.48 13.94 0.91
CA ASN A 316 16.24 12.49 0.94
C ASN A 316 16.45 11.82 2.32
N CYS A 317 15.94 12.42 3.41
CA CYS A 317 16.17 11.94 4.78
C CYS A 317 17.65 11.77 5.18
N GLY A 318 18.58 12.25 4.35
CA GLY A 318 20.00 12.00 4.48
C GLY A 318 20.69 13.01 5.37
N ALA A 319 22.02 12.89 5.44
CA ALA A 319 22.87 13.81 6.18
C ALA A 319 23.13 15.13 5.45
N ILE A 320 22.75 15.24 4.18
CA ILE A 320 23.07 16.38 3.31
C ILE A 320 21.87 17.31 3.19
N GLY A 321 22.14 18.60 3.14
CA GLY A 321 21.13 19.64 3.01
C GLY A 321 21.68 20.95 2.46
N LEU A 322 20.77 21.85 2.12
CA LEU A 322 21.06 23.25 1.84
C LEU A 322 20.81 24.06 3.12
N HIS A 323 21.72 24.95 3.49
CA HIS A 323 21.54 25.80 4.67
C HIS A 323 22.38 27.07 4.65
N SER A 324 22.08 28.00 5.56
CA SER A 324 22.89 29.19 5.77
C SER A 324 24.29 28.83 6.29
N GLY A 325 25.32 29.44 5.72
CA GLY A 325 26.69 29.32 6.22
C GLY A 325 27.66 30.24 5.51
N TYR A 326 28.93 30.20 5.92
CA TYR A 326 30.00 30.95 5.25
C TYR A 326 30.22 30.40 3.83
N VAL A 327 30.21 31.30 2.83
CA VAL A 327 30.31 30.97 1.41
C VAL A 327 31.58 31.57 0.83
N THR A 328 32.40 30.72 0.22
CA THR A 328 33.67 31.09 -0.40
C THR A 328 33.59 31.12 -1.93
N GLY A 329 32.52 30.59 -2.53
CA GLY A 329 32.41 30.39 -3.98
C GLY A 329 33.26 29.24 -4.51
N ARG A 330 33.81 28.41 -3.62
CA ARG A 330 34.54 27.17 -3.93
C ARG A 330 34.08 26.03 -3.01
N PRO A 331 34.33 24.75 -3.37
CA PRO A 331 34.10 23.62 -2.48
C PRO A 331 34.83 23.82 -1.14
N ALA A 332 34.08 23.80 -0.03
CA ALA A 332 34.62 24.14 1.29
C ALA A 332 33.85 23.52 2.47
N SER A 333 32.71 22.87 2.24
CA SER A 333 31.87 22.29 3.30
C SER A 333 32.20 20.81 3.53
N HIS A 334 31.53 20.19 4.52
CA HIS A 334 31.54 18.74 4.75
C HIS A 334 30.29 18.10 4.12
N GLY A 335 30.13 18.20 2.81
CA GLY A 335 29.03 17.60 2.05
C GLY A 335 27.77 18.45 1.89
N CYS A 336 27.41 19.28 2.87
CA CYS A 336 26.25 20.19 2.76
C CYS A 336 26.49 21.35 1.77
N ILE A 337 25.42 21.95 1.26
CA ILE A 337 25.50 23.11 0.38
C ILE A 337 25.25 24.36 1.22
N ARG A 338 26.26 25.22 1.34
CA ARG A 338 26.14 26.49 2.08
C ARG A 338 25.71 27.62 1.16
N LEU A 339 24.72 28.37 1.60
CA LEU A 339 24.21 29.59 0.96
C LEU A 339 24.49 30.80 1.86
N PRO A 340 24.66 32.01 1.29
CA PRO A 340 24.65 33.25 2.09
C PRO A 340 23.34 33.35 2.88
N HIS A 341 23.40 33.95 4.07
CA HIS A 341 22.28 33.93 5.03
C HIS A 341 20.94 34.38 4.42
N GLU A 342 20.91 35.54 3.78
CA GLU A 342 19.69 36.06 3.14
C GLU A 342 19.18 35.18 2.01
N MET A 343 20.07 34.51 1.28
CA MET A 343 19.68 33.59 0.20
C MET A 343 19.15 32.28 0.78
N ALA A 344 19.77 31.74 1.83
CA ALA A 344 19.26 30.57 2.55
C ALA A 344 17.84 30.83 3.06
N LYS A 345 17.59 32.00 3.67
CA LYS A 345 16.27 32.42 4.14
C LYS A 345 15.24 32.49 3.00
N LYS A 346 15.62 33.05 1.85
CA LYS A 346 14.74 33.14 0.67
C LYS A 346 14.43 31.75 0.09
N PHE A 347 15.45 30.92 -0.15
CA PHE A 347 15.27 29.55 -0.63
C PHE A 347 14.37 28.75 0.33
N TYR A 348 14.62 28.87 1.64
CA TYR A 348 13.79 28.23 2.65
C TYR A 348 12.35 28.73 2.63
N SER A 349 12.11 30.02 2.47
CA SER A 349 10.75 30.56 2.51
C SER A 349 9.95 30.21 1.25
N MET A 350 10.62 30.14 0.09
CA MET A 350 9.97 29.86 -1.19
C MET A 350 9.70 28.38 -1.40
N THR A 351 10.61 27.51 -0.98
CA THR A 351 10.44 26.06 -1.16
C THR A 351 9.52 25.45 -0.12
N THR A 352 9.12 24.22 -0.37
CA THR A 352 8.23 23.41 0.45
C THR A 352 8.71 21.95 0.46
N VAL A 353 8.27 21.17 1.45
CA VAL A 353 8.61 19.75 1.52
C VAL A 353 8.02 19.03 0.30
N GLY A 354 8.83 18.20 -0.35
CA GLY A 354 8.49 17.53 -1.61
C GLY A 354 9.03 18.22 -2.87
N ASP A 355 9.52 19.46 -2.77
CA ASP A 355 10.15 20.15 -3.90
C ASP A 355 11.48 19.48 -4.28
N GLU A 356 11.82 19.56 -5.56
CA GLU A 356 12.95 18.87 -6.15
C GLU A 356 14.23 19.72 -6.08
N VAL A 357 15.35 19.04 -5.85
CA VAL A 357 16.70 19.60 -5.91
C VAL A 357 17.54 18.73 -6.83
N ILE A 358 18.07 19.32 -7.90
CA ILE A 358 19.02 18.69 -8.81
C ILE A 358 20.42 19.19 -8.47
N ILE A 359 21.35 18.27 -8.25
CA ILE A 359 22.76 18.56 -8.06
C ILE A 359 23.50 18.02 -9.29
N GLU A 360 24.10 18.91 -10.07
CA GLU A 360 24.79 18.61 -11.33
C GLU A 360 26.28 18.99 -11.25
N HIS A 361 27.08 18.40 -12.12
CA HIS A 361 28.52 18.62 -12.16
C HIS A 361 28.90 19.98 -12.75
#